data_AF-A0A2P5HE14-F1
#
_entry.id   AF-A0A2P5HE14-F1
#
_cell.length_a   1.000
_cell.length_b   1.000
_cell.length_c   1.000
_cell.angle_alpha   90.00
_cell.angle_beta   90.00
_cell.angle_gamma   90.00
#
_symmetry.space_group_name_H-M   'P 1'
#
loop_
_entity.id
_entity.type
_entity.pdbx_description
1 polymer ?
#
loop_
_entity_poly.entity_id
_entity_poly.type
_entity_poly.pdbx_seq_one_letter_code
_entity_poly.pdbx_strand_id
1 'polypeptide(L)'
;MLSPQGRSHMWDARADGYGRGEGTAAIILKRLSDALAAGDKIDYIIRETGVNQDGHSKGLTVPSADAQVDLIRSTYARAAVWE
;
A
#
# COMPACT_ATOMS: atom_id res chain seq x y z
N MET A 1 -13.86 -1.78 -15.32
CA MET A 1 -12.78 -2.24 -14.44
C MET A 1 -11.53 -2.62 -15.23
N LEU A 2 -11.64 -3.54 -16.21
CA LEU A 2 -10.49 -3.94 -17.04
C LEU A 2 -10.24 -2.98 -18.21
N SER A 3 -8.96 -2.77 -18.54
CA SER A 3 -8.55 -2.10 -19.77
C SER A 3 -8.70 -3.05 -20.97
N PRO A 4 -9.24 -2.62 -22.13
CA PRO A 4 -9.34 -3.44 -23.33
C PRO A 4 -7.98 -3.84 -23.92
N GLN A 5 -6.92 -3.07 -23.64
CA GLN A 5 -5.56 -3.40 -24.09
C GLN A 5 -4.82 -4.29 -23.08
N GLY A 6 -5.46 -4.65 -21.96
CA GLY A 6 -4.87 -5.48 -20.91
C GLY A 6 -3.70 -4.80 -20.19
N ARG A 7 -3.64 -3.46 -20.20
CA ARG A 7 -2.55 -2.69 -19.60
C ARG A 7 -3.07 -1.70 -18.57
N SER A 8 -2.33 -1.54 -17.47
CA SER A 8 -2.57 -0.47 -16.50
C SER A 8 -1.76 0.76 -16.90
N HIS A 9 -2.43 1.78 -17.45
CA HIS A 9 -1.81 3.05 -17.85
C HIS A 9 -1.71 4.00 -16.64
N MET A 10 -0.86 3.67 -15.66
CA MET A 10 -0.75 4.41 -14.39
C MET A 10 -0.42 5.90 -14.61
N TRP A 11 -1.31 6.77 -14.11
CA TRP A 11 -1.22 8.24 -14.18
C TRP A 11 -1.22 8.87 -15.57
N ASP A 12 -1.47 8.07 -16.62
CA ASP A 12 -1.53 8.55 -18.00
C ASP A 12 -2.97 8.91 -18.38
N ALA A 13 -3.15 9.90 -19.26
CA ALA A 13 -4.48 10.31 -19.75
C ALA A 13 -5.24 9.19 -20.47
N ARG A 14 -4.56 8.13 -20.92
CA ARG A 14 -5.13 6.94 -21.55
C ARG A 14 -5.66 5.91 -20.55
N ALA A 15 -5.59 6.15 -19.24
CA ALA A 15 -6.08 5.22 -18.23
C ALA A 15 -7.56 4.88 -18.41
N ASP A 16 -7.85 3.63 -18.79
CA ASP A 16 -9.20 3.14 -19.08
C ASP A 16 -9.57 1.84 -18.33
N GLY A 17 -8.73 1.47 -17.35
CA GLY A 17 -8.88 0.28 -16.52
C GLY A 17 -7.53 -0.30 -16.11
N TYR A 18 -7.52 -1.50 -15.55
CA TYR A 18 -6.28 -2.22 -15.21
C TYR A 18 -6.10 -3.48 -16.06
N GLY A 19 -4.84 -3.91 -16.22
CA GLY A 19 -4.47 -5.21 -16.78
C GLY A 19 -4.43 -6.30 -15.71
N ARG A 20 -4.96 -7.49 -15.99
CA ARG A 20 -4.90 -8.64 -15.07
C ARG A 20 -3.53 -9.32 -15.16
N GLY A 21 -3.02 -9.77 -14.02
CA GLY A 21 -1.81 -10.57 -13.92
C GLY A 21 -1.92 -11.61 -12.80
N GLU A 22 -1.01 -12.57 -12.81
CA GLU A 22 -0.85 -13.62 -11.81
C GLU A 22 0.57 -13.57 -11.23
N GLY A 23 0.75 -14.01 -9.98
CA GLY A 23 2.05 -14.05 -9.31
C GLY A 23 1.95 -14.58 -7.88
N THR A 24 3.08 -15.02 -7.33
CA THR A 24 3.19 -15.45 -5.93
C THR A 24 4.45 -14.87 -5.29
N ALA A 25 4.38 -14.50 -4.02
CA ALA A 25 5.49 -14.01 -3.22
C ALA A 25 5.22 -14.26 -1.73
N ALA A 26 6.28 -14.40 -0.94
CA ALA A 26 6.22 -14.46 0.51
C ALA A 26 7.35 -13.61 1.10
N ILE A 27 7.10 -13.03 2.27
CA ILE A 27 8.11 -12.34 3.07
C ILE A 27 8.15 -12.95 4.46
N ILE A 28 9.34 -13.04 5.05
CA ILE A 28 9.52 -13.51 6.43
C ILE A 28 9.78 -12.29 7.29
N LEU A 29 8.98 -12.14 8.35
CA LEU A 29 9.10 -11.03 9.27
C LEU A 29 9.69 -11.51 10.59
N LYS A 30 10.57 -10.68 11.14
CA LYS A 30 11.10 -10.83 12.49
C LYS A 30 11.14 -9.47 13.17
N ARG A 31 11.04 -9.44 14.50
CA ARG A 31 11.34 -8.21 15.24
C ARG A 31 12.77 -7.79 14.93
N LEU A 32 12.97 -6.49 14.72
CA LEU A 32 14.30 -5.95 14.39
C LEU A 32 15.33 -6.28 15.47
N SER A 33 14.96 -6.20 16.75
CA SER A 33 15.82 -6.57 17.88
C SER A 33 16.34 -7.99 17.77
N ASP A 34 15.47 -8.94 17.42
CA ASP A 34 15.80 -10.35 17.36
C ASP A 34 16.65 -10.65 16.12
N ALA A 35 16.42 -9.91 15.02
CA ALA A 35 17.22 -10.02 13.80
C ALA A 35 18.65 -9.57 14.04
N LEU A 36 18.81 -8.44 14.72
CA LEU A 36 20.11 -7.92 15.12
C LEU A 36 20.82 -8.87 16.10
N ALA A 37 20.11 -9.37 17.13
CA ALA A 37 20.68 -10.28 18.11
C ALA A 37 21.13 -11.63 17.50
N ALA A 38 20.42 -12.11 16.48
CA ALA A 38 20.77 -13.33 15.76
C ALA A 38 21.85 -13.11 14.67
N GLY A 39 22.19 -11.86 14.35
CA GLY A 39 23.08 -11.55 13.23
C GLY A 39 22.45 -11.85 11.86
N ASP A 40 21.11 -11.80 11.76
CA ASP A 40 20.41 -12.05 10.50
C ASP A 40 20.71 -10.95 9.47
N LYS A 41 20.72 -11.34 8.19
CA LYS A 41 20.65 -10.36 7.11
C LYS A 41 19.27 -9.70 7.11
N ILE A 42 19.25 -8.37 7.20
CA ILE A 42 18.03 -7.57 7.15
C ILE A 42 18.00 -6.86 5.78
N ASP A 43 17.04 -7.21 4.92
CA ASP A 43 16.87 -6.54 3.62
C ASP A 43 16.13 -5.19 3.77
N TYR A 44 15.09 -5.14 4.61
CA TYR A 44 14.27 -3.95 4.83
C TYR A 44 13.71 -3.89 6.26
N ILE A 45 13.31 -2.69 6.70
CA ILE A 45 12.61 -2.48 7.97
C ILE A 45 11.24 -1.87 7.68
N ILE A 46 10.18 -2.53 8.14
CA ILE A 46 8.83 -1.98 8.12
C ILE A 46 8.69 -1.07 9.34
N ARG A 47 8.60 0.24 9.13
CA ARG A 47 8.51 1.24 10.20
C ARG A 47 7.12 1.29 10.85
N GLU A 48 6.09 1.18 10.03
CA GLU A 48 4.69 1.21 10.46
C GLU A 48 3.80 0.64 9.35
N THR A 49 2.63 0.12 9.72
CA THR A 49 1.55 -0.21 8.78
C THR A 49 0.25 0.43 9.26
N GLY A 50 -0.68 0.69 8.34
CA GLY A 50 -1.97 1.28 8.67
C GLY A 50 -3.07 0.74 7.76
N VAL A 51 -4.29 0.68 8.31
CA VAL A 51 -5.51 0.32 7.58
C VAL A 51 -6.65 1.24 8.00
N ASN A 52 -7.54 1.59 7.08
CA ASN A 52 -8.82 2.24 7.36
C ASN A 52 -9.87 1.83 6.31
N GLN A 53 -10.97 2.60 6.20
CA GLN A 53 -12.10 2.31 5.31
C GLN A 53 -12.57 3.62 4.65
N ASP A 54 -12.97 3.55 3.38
CA ASP A 54 -13.49 4.69 2.61
C ASP A 54 -14.77 5.32 3.21
N GLY A 55 -15.54 4.55 3.99
CA GLY A 55 -16.77 4.98 4.65
C GLY A 55 -17.92 5.21 3.67
N HIS A 56 -18.73 6.23 3.94
CA HIS A 56 -19.81 6.65 3.05
C HIS A 56 -19.23 7.51 1.92
N SER A 57 -19.15 6.95 0.71
CA SER A 57 -18.69 7.66 -0.50
C SER A 57 -19.79 7.70 -1.58
N LYS A 58 -19.48 8.27 -2.75
CA LYS A 58 -20.41 8.39 -3.89
C LYS A 58 -20.89 7.05 -4.47
N GLY A 59 -20.35 5.93 -4.01
CA GLY A 59 -20.78 4.59 -4.36
C GLY A 59 -19.88 3.56 -3.69
N LEU A 60 -20.40 2.34 -3.45
CA LEU A 60 -19.71 1.32 -2.66
C LEU A 60 -18.26 1.01 -3.12
N THR A 61 -17.99 1.12 -4.43
CA THR A 61 -16.68 0.84 -5.04
C THR A 61 -15.92 2.09 -5.47
N VAL A 62 -16.43 3.28 -5.14
CA VAL A 62 -15.79 4.56 -5.46
C VAL A 62 -14.80 4.93 -4.34
N PRO A 63 -13.51 5.13 -4.66
CA PRO A 63 -12.50 5.43 -3.65
C PRO A 63 -12.74 6.80 -2.99
N SER A 64 -12.35 6.94 -1.72
CA SER A 64 -12.40 8.20 -0.97
C SER A 64 -11.01 8.85 -0.88
N ALA A 65 -10.88 10.06 -1.43
CA ALA A 65 -9.62 10.82 -1.35
C ALA A 65 -9.27 11.20 0.10
N ASP A 66 -10.26 11.64 0.87
CA ASP A 66 -10.08 12.05 2.27
C ASP A 66 -9.63 10.87 3.13
N ALA A 67 -10.26 9.70 2.97
CA ALA A 67 -9.87 8.50 3.72
C ALA A 67 -8.43 8.06 3.39
N GLN A 68 -7.99 8.17 2.12
CA GLN A 68 -6.62 7.85 1.74
C GLN A 68 -5.61 8.85 2.34
N VAL A 69 -5.92 10.16 2.32
CA VAL A 69 -5.08 11.19 2.93
C VAL A 69 -4.93 10.95 4.42
N ASP A 70 -6.03 10.66 5.13
CA ASP A 70 -6.03 10.39 6.57
C ASP A 70 -5.23 9.12 6.91
N LEU A 71 -5.38 8.06 6.12
CA LEU A 71 -4.61 6.84 6.28
C LEU A 71 -3.11 7.12 6.15
N ILE A 72 -2.72 7.80 5.08
CA ILE A 72 -1.32 8.10 4.78
C ILE A 72 -0.72 8.98 5.88
N ARG A 73 -1.40 10.08 6.24
CA ARG A 73 -0.93 11.00 7.29
C ARG A 73 -0.81 10.34 8.66
N SER A 74 -1.85 9.63 9.10
CA SER A 74 -1.83 8.98 10.41
C SER A 74 -0.75 7.88 10.49
N THR A 75 -0.58 7.10 9.43
CA THR A 75 0.45 6.04 9.37
C THR A 75 1.85 6.64 9.43
N TYR A 76 2.12 7.72 8.70
CA TYR A 76 3.43 8.37 8.70
C TYR A 76 3.72 9.11 10.01
N ALA A 77 2.70 9.71 10.63
CA ALA A 77 2.82 10.31 11.96
C ALA A 77 3.20 9.25 13.01
N ARG A 78 2.55 8.06 13.00
CA ARG A 78 2.91 6.93 13.89
C ARG A 78 4.31 6.38 13.58
N ALA A 79 4.72 6.39 12.32
CA ALA A 79 6.08 6.00 11.91
C ALA A 79 7.15 7.04 12.30
N ALA A 80 6.75 8.23 12.75
CA ALA A 80 7.60 9.41 12.98
C ALA A 80 8.45 9.78 11.75
N VAL A 81 7.85 9.74 10.56
CA VAL A 81 8.51 10.12 9.28
C VAL A 81 7.92 11.38 8.63
N TRP A 82 6.96 12.03 9.30
CA TRP A 82 6.45 13.37 8.94
C TRP A 82 6.59 14.31 10.13
N GLU A 83 7.12 15.52 9.88
CA GLU A 83 6.90 16.71 10.71
C GLU A 83 5.69 17.49 10.19
#